data_AF-A0A521SV91-F1
#
_entry.id   AF-A0A521SV91-F1
#
_cell.length_a   1.000
_cell.length_b   1.000
_cell.length_c   1.000
_cell.angle_alpha   90.00
_cell.angle_beta   90.00
_cell.angle_gamma   90.00
#
_symmetry.space_group_name_H-M   'P 1'
#
loop_
_entity.id
_entity.type
_entity.pdbx_description
1 polymer ?
#
loop_
_entity_poly.entity_id
_entity_poly.type
_entity_poly.pdbx_seq_one_letter_code
_entity_poly.pdbx_strand_id
1 'polypeptide(L)'
;MEKRVFLAIALSLLVLTVYQYYFAPPPPATQTATADQSPAAAPQNPTAASQPGAPTSSPGTSAPAAPAVTSSPDARDIVVETDSIHAVFSTQGAVLKHWHLKKYMDSTGQPLDLIPIQVPDSLAKPFALTTEDGNLTAKMAAAVYQVSTGSSTELSLGSNSGVLSFDYRDAESGLNVHKRFEFQPKGQPYLLNVDATIDVAGVAKPVTIELGPSVGLGYNEAGSRFGYPNQIVHSKGGKVDRPKPADAALAPIDGPFRFAGVGDHYFLSAALPGEKNVKVAYHPVQLPLPWNDPQNRKRDFIAYSVASPGAASVPFFLGPKLFDTLRAVDVELVRTIDFGMFAFLVVPLLQALKWVNGFIGNYGWSIIVLTILINVVLFPLRHRSMV
;
A
#
# COMPACT_ATOMS: atom_id res chain seq x y z
N MET A 1 53.06 21.41 -18.17
CA MET A 1 51.64 21.02 -18.03
C MET A 1 51.41 19.51 -18.12
N GLU A 2 52.26 18.76 -18.81
CA GLU A 2 52.06 17.32 -19.10
C GLU A 2 52.04 16.41 -17.87
N LYS A 3 52.91 16.61 -16.87
CA LYS A 3 52.97 15.75 -15.67
C LYS A 3 51.67 15.75 -14.85
N ARG A 4 50.94 16.87 -14.81
CA ARG A 4 49.67 16.99 -14.09
C ARG A 4 48.52 16.32 -14.86
N VAL A 5 48.58 16.34 -16.19
CA VAL A 5 47.63 15.63 -17.06
C VAL A 5 47.83 14.12 -16.93
N PHE A 6 49.08 13.63 -16.93
CA PHE A 6 49.36 12.21 -16.70
C PHE A 6 48.94 11.73 -15.31
N LEU A 7 49.15 12.55 -14.26
CA LEU A 7 48.69 12.23 -12.91
C LEU A 7 47.15 12.15 -12.84
N ALA A 8 46.45 13.07 -13.51
CA ALA A 8 44.98 13.09 -13.55
C ALA A 8 44.41 11.89 -14.32
N ILE A 9 45.05 11.48 -15.43
CA ILE A 9 44.65 10.27 -16.17
C ILE A 9 44.89 9.02 -15.32
N ALA A 10 46.04 8.91 -14.65
CA ALA A 10 46.35 7.78 -13.78
C ALA A 10 45.37 7.68 -12.59
N LEU A 11 45.03 8.80 -11.95
CA LEU A 11 44.03 8.84 -10.87
C LEU A 11 42.62 8.53 -11.37
N SER A 12 42.24 9.03 -12.54
CA SER A 12 40.94 8.71 -13.17
C SER A 12 40.82 7.22 -13.46
N LEU A 13 41.87 6.60 -14.03
CA LEU A 13 41.92 5.16 -14.27
C LEU A 13 41.85 4.36 -12.97
N LEU A 14 42.57 4.78 -11.92
CA LEU A 14 42.54 4.13 -10.62
C LEU A 14 41.13 4.13 -10.02
N VAL A 15 40.45 5.28 -10.03
CA VAL A 15 39.08 5.42 -9.51
C VAL A 15 38.10 4.56 -10.31
N LEU A 16 38.21 4.55 -11.64
CA LEU A 16 37.35 3.74 -12.51
C LEU A 16 37.58 2.24 -12.30
N THR A 17 38.82 1.82 -12.06
CA THR A 17 39.18 0.41 -11.83
C THR A 17 38.68 -0.07 -10.47
N VAL A 18 38.84 0.73 -9.41
CA VAL A 18 38.28 0.43 -8.08
C VAL A 18 36.76 0.37 -8.14
N TYR A 19 36.13 1.29 -8.88
CA TYR A 19 34.69 1.27 -9.08
C TYR A 19 34.21 0.03 -9.84
N GLN A 20 34.89 -0.38 -10.93
CA GLN A 20 34.51 -1.59 -11.65
C GLN A 20 34.73 -2.86 -10.81
N TYR A 21 35.82 -2.93 -10.05
CA TYR A 21 36.13 -4.10 -9.23
C TYR A 21 35.12 -4.31 -8.09
N TYR A 22 34.61 -3.23 -7.48
CA TYR A 22 33.65 -3.32 -6.37
C TYR A 22 32.18 -3.22 -6.80
N PHE A 23 31.87 -2.63 -7.96
CA PHE A 23 30.48 -2.26 -8.32
C PHE A 23 30.03 -2.66 -9.74
N ALA A 24 30.87 -3.26 -10.60
CA ALA A 24 30.42 -3.72 -11.93
C ALA A 24 30.04 -5.22 -11.93
N PRO A 25 28.80 -5.60 -12.35
CA PRO A 25 28.44 -7.00 -12.57
C PRO A 25 29.04 -7.54 -13.88
N PRO A 26 29.31 -8.87 -13.98
CA PRO A 26 29.89 -9.47 -15.17
C PRO A 26 28.95 -9.37 -16.40
N PRO A 27 29.50 -9.19 -17.62
CA PRO A 27 28.71 -8.95 -18.82
C PRO A 27 27.86 -10.19 -19.20
N PRO A 28 26.56 -10.01 -19.50
CA PRO A 28 25.71 -11.08 -20.02
C PRO A 28 26.09 -11.46 -21.46
N ALA A 29 26.16 -12.76 -21.74
CA ALA A 29 26.30 -13.28 -23.10
C ALA A 29 25.02 -12.99 -23.91
N THR A 30 25.19 -12.46 -25.11
CA THR A 30 24.10 -12.16 -26.06
C THR A 30 23.63 -13.46 -26.71
N GLN A 31 22.34 -13.81 -26.61
CA GLN A 31 21.70 -14.78 -27.49
C GLN A 31 20.48 -14.17 -28.17
N THR A 32 20.52 -14.26 -29.49
CA THR A 32 19.57 -13.75 -30.48
C THR A 32 18.28 -14.57 -30.47
N ALA A 33 17.14 -13.88 -30.58
CA ALA A 33 15.83 -14.50 -30.78
C ALA A 33 15.58 -14.87 -32.25
N THR A 34 14.93 -16.01 -32.48
CA THR A 34 14.26 -16.34 -33.75
C THR A 34 12.81 -16.68 -33.43
N ALA A 35 11.89 -16.01 -34.12
CA ALA A 35 10.46 -16.29 -34.10
C ALA A 35 10.10 -17.18 -35.30
N ASP A 36 9.10 -18.06 -35.14
CA ASP A 36 8.27 -18.50 -36.26
C ASP A 36 6.86 -18.93 -35.83
N GLN A 37 5.92 -18.81 -36.78
CA GLN A 37 4.46 -18.69 -36.63
C GLN A 37 3.68 -20.02 -36.78
N SER A 38 2.52 -20.13 -36.08
CA SER A 38 1.13 -20.62 -36.41
C SER A 38 0.87 -21.78 -37.43
N PRO A 39 -0.38 -22.26 -37.70
CA PRO A 39 -1.69 -22.26 -36.98
C PRO A 39 -2.43 -23.65 -36.99
N ALA A 40 -3.60 -23.77 -36.34
CA ALA A 40 -4.91 -24.06 -37.00
C ALA A 40 -5.94 -24.90 -36.19
N ALA A 41 -7.16 -24.34 -36.19
CA ALA A 41 -8.49 -24.96 -36.38
C ALA A 41 -9.26 -25.66 -35.23
N ALA A 42 -10.41 -25.03 -34.92
CA ALA A 42 -11.64 -25.57 -34.30
C ALA A 42 -12.41 -26.51 -35.26
N PRO A 43 -13.52 -27.21 -34.90
CA PRO A 43 -14.84 -26.55 -34.68
C PRO A 43 -15.92 -27.26 -33.79
N GLN A 44 -16.91 -26.43 -33.36
CA GLN A 44 -18.39 -26.64 -33.29
C GLN A 44 -19.09 -27.55 -32.22
N ASN A 45 -19.81 -26.91 -31.26
CA ASN A 45 -21.29 -26.71 -31.07
C ASN A 45 -22.30 -27.80 -31.56
N PRO A 46 -23.64 -27.84 -31.20
CA PRO A 46 -24.49 -26.88 -30.43
C PRO A 46 -25.76 -27.44 -29.64
N THR A 47 -26.47 -26.51 -28.96
CA THR A 47 -27.96 -26.32 -28.76
C THR A 47 -28.87 -27.12 -27.79
N ALA A 48 -29.68 -26.34 -27.01
CA ALA A 48 -31.18 -26.22 -26.99
C ALA A 48 -31.75 -26.13 -25.54
N ALA A 49 -32.33 -25.01 -25.06
CA ALA A 49 -33.72 -24.51 -25.21
C ALA A 49 -34.78 -25.42 -24.51
N SER A 50 -35.76 -25.05 -23.67
CA SER A 50 -36.55 -23.82 -23.41
C SER A 50 -37.36 -23.92 -22.09
N GLN A 51 -37.84 -22.77 -21.57
CA GLN A 51 -38.92 -22.47 -20.57
C GLN A 51 -40.34 -22.98 -21.00
N PRO A 52 -41.52 -22.66 -20.38
CA PRO A 52 -41.92 -21.80 -19.21
C PRO A 52 -43.10 -22.34 -18.31
N GLY A 53 -43.53 -21.57 -17.27
CA GLY A 53 -44.97 -21.48 -16.87
C GLY A 53 -45.34 -21.41 -15.37
N ALA A 54 -45.96 -20.29 -14.92
CA ALA A 54 -46.50 -19.95 -13.57
C ALA A 54 -47.98 -20.43 -13.36
N PRO A 55 -48.85 -20.06 -12.36
CA PRO A 55 -48.79 -18.99 -11.31
C PRO A 55 -49.51 -19.19 -9.92
N THR A 56 -49.31 -18.21 -9.01
CA THR A 56 -50.19 -17.59 -7.94
C THR A 56 -50.96 -18.36 -6.85
N SER A 57 -50.81 -17.90 -5.59
CA SER A 57 -51.90 -17.35 -4.72
C SER A 57 -51.35 -16.68 -3.43
N SER A 58 -52.13 -15.76 -2.85
CA SER A 58 -51.92 -14.91 -1.63
C SER A 58 -53.30 -14.83 -0.92
N PRO A 59 -53.55 -14.20 0.27
CA PRO A 59 -52.72 -13.69 1.39
C PRO A 59 -53.22 -14.17 2.80
N GLY A 60 -52.50 -13.83 3.87
CA GLY A 60 -53.01 -13.91 5.26
C GLY A 60 -52.14 -13.14 6.27
N THR A 61 -52.70 -12.08 6.86
CA THR A 61 -52.05 -11.12 7.78
C THR A 61 -52.16 -11.54 9.25
N SER A 62 -51.07 -11.41 10.02
CA SER A 62 -51.10 -10.93 11.42
C SER A 62 -49.70 -10.46 11.86
N ALA A 63 -49.68 -9.29 12.51
CA ALA A 63 -48.51 -8.50 12.96
C ALA A 63 -48.21 -8.74 14.46
N PRO A 64 -47.32 -7.97 15.11
CA PRO A 64 -45.89 -7.80 14.87
C PRO A 64 -45.06 -8.21 16.11
N ALA A 65 -43.92 -8.88 15.92
CA ALA A 65 -42.90 -9.04 16.96
C ALA A 65 -41.60 -8.40 16.46
N ALA A 66 -40.94 -7.66 17.35
CA ALA A 66 -39.75 -6.82 17.18
C ALA A 66 -38.83 -7.18 16.01
N PRO A 67 -38.30 -6.20 15.25
CA PRO A 67 -37.37 -6.51 14.17
C PRO A 67 -36.06 -7.05 14.74
N ALA A 68 -35.97 -8.38 14.84
CA ALA A 68 -34.78 -9.05 14.40
C ALA A 68 -34.62 -8.69 12.92
N VAL A 69 -33.68 -7.80 12.61
CA VAL A 69 -33.27 -7.55 11.23
C VAL A 69 -32.48 -8.77 10.79
N THR A 70 -33.20 -9.82 10.44
CA THR A 70 -32.69 -10.97 9.70
C THR A 70 -32.92 -10.69 8.22
N SER A 71 -32.25 -9.65 7.70
CA SER A 71 -31.72 -9.78 6.35
C SER A 71 -30.28 -10.23 6.56
N SER A 72 -29.95 -11.46 6.12
CA SER A 72 -28.58 -11.67 5.66
C SER A 72 -28.36 -10.59 4.62
N PRO A 73 -27.49 -9.58 4.86
CA PRO A 73 -27.27 -8.58 3.84
C PRO A 73 -26.69 -9.34 2.65
N ASP A 74 -27.23 -9.16 1.45
CA ASP A 74 -26.50 -9.58 0.26
C ASP A 74 -25.12 -8.91 0.29
N ALA A 75 -24.09 -9.69 -0.04
CA ALA A 75 -22.74 -9.16 -0.14
C ALA A 75 -22.73 -8.01 -1.15
N ARG A 76 -22.24 -6.84 -0.73
CA ARG A 76 -22.20 -5.63 -1.55
C ARG A 76 -20.95 -4.84 -1.25
N ASP A 77 -20.67 -3.89 -2.12
CA ASP A 77 -19.55 -2.97 -1.96
C ASP A 77 -20.05 -1.60 -1.49
N ILE A 78 -19.23 -0.97 -0.63
CA ILE A 78 -19.46 0.33 -0.02
C ILE A 78 -18.34 1.25 -0.48
N VAL A 79 -18.72 2.29 -1.20
CA VAL A 79 -17.81 3.32 -1.71
C VAL A 79 -17.64 4.40 -0.64
N VAL A 80 -16.40 4.75 -0.33
CA VAL A 80 -16.06 5.90 0.51
C VAL A 80 -15.36 6.94 -0.35
N GLU A 81 -15.97 8.12 -0.43
CA GLU A 81 -15.53 9.19 -1.32
C GLU A 81 -15.02 10.39 -0.52
N THR A 82 -13.77 10.79 -0.74
CA THR A 82 -13.17 12.00 -0.16
C THR A 82 -12.58 12.89 -1.25
N ASP A 83 -12.06 14.06 -0.91
CA ASP A 83 -11.39 14.92 -1.90
C ASP A 83 -10.07 14.33 -2.43
N SER A 84 -9.45 13.37 -1.72
CA SER A 84 -8.13 12.82 -2.06
C SER A 84 -8.13 11.36 -2.46
N ILE A 85 -9.14 10.60 -2.02
CA ILE A 85 -9.25 9.15 -2.26
C ILE A 85 -10.65 8.73 -2.72
N HIS A 86 -10.70 7.61 -3.44
CA HIS A 86 -11.90 6.81 -3.71
C HIS A 86 -11.61 5.38 -3.26
N ALA A 87 -12.24 4.96 -2.16
CA ALA A 87 -12.03 3.64 -1.55
C ALA A 87 -13.27 2.76 -1.68
N VAL A 88 -13.07 1.46 -1.90
CA VAL A 88 -14.17 0.49 -2.04
C VAL A 88 -13.97 -0.62 -1.01
N PHE A 89 -14.92 -0.76 -0.09
CA PHE A 89 -14.94 -1.82 0.93
C PHE A 89 -16.00 -2.86 0.58
N SER A 90 -15.75 -4.12 0.85
CA SER A 90 -16.76 -5.17 0.71
C SER A 90 -17.40 -5.48 2.06
N THR A 91 -18.73 -5.61 2.10
CA THR A 91 -19.44 -6.07 3.30
C THR A 91 -19.13 -7.52 3.62
N GLN A 92 -18.74 -8.32 2.63
CA GLN A 92 -18.22 -9.67 2.86
C GLN A 92 -16.78 -9.59 3.36
N GLY A 93 -16.53 -10.17 4.54
CA GLY A 93 -15.23 -10.14 5.20
C GLY A 93 -14.81 -8.77 5.79
N ALA A 94 -15.58 -7.71 5.52
CA ALA A 94 -15.28 -6.32 5.88
C ALA A 94 -13.84 -5.93 5.49
N VAL A 95 -13.51 -6.10 4.21
CA VAL A 95 -12.16 -5.89 3.63
C VAL A 95 -12.17 -4.75 2.63
N LEU A 96 -11.01 -4.12 2.43
CA LEU A 96 -10.79 -3.12 1.40
C LEU A 96 -10.44 -3.79 0.07
N LYS A 97 -11.13 -3.41 -1.00
CA LYS A 97 -10.88 -3.88 -2.37
C LYS A 97 -10.03 -2.92 -3.18
N HIS A 98 -10.29 -1.62 -3.07
CA HIS A 98 -9.65 -0.59 -3.87
C HIS A 98 -9.33 0.66 -3.05
N TRP A 99 -8.19 1.29 -3.31
CA TRP A 99 -7.76 2.55 -2.71
C TRP A 99 -7.14 3.46 -3.76
N HIS A 100 -8.01 4.17 -4.49
CA HIS A 100 -7.58 5.04 -5.57
C HIS A 100 -7.15 6.40 -5.03
N LEU A 101 -5.95 6.85 -5.42
CA LEU A 101 -5.46 8.18 -5.13
C LEU A 101 -5.83 9.14 -6.26
N LYS A 102 -6.83 10.01 -6.03
CA LYS A 102 -7.42 10.86 -7.09
C LYS A 102 -6.45 11.81 -7.77
N LYS A 103 -5.36 12.19 -7.09
CA LYS A 103 -4.35 13.15 -7.58
C LYS A 103 -3.19 12.49 -8.32
N TYR A 104 -3.13 11.17 -8.37
CA TYR A 104 -2.02 10.42 -8.94
C TYR A 104 -2.55 9.52 -10.03
N MET A 105 -1.94 9.57 -11.21
CA MET A 105 -2.36 8.79 -12.36
C MET A 105 -1.37 7.67 -12.63
N ASP A 106 -1.88 6.53 -13.06
CA ASP A 106 -1.07 5.44 -13.59
C ASP A 106 -0.59 5.73 -15.03
N SER A 107 0.14 4.79 -15.63
CA SER A 107 0.63 4.91 -17.01
C SER A 107 -0.48 4.97 -18.06
N THR A 108 -1.72 4.64 -17.71
CA THR A 108 -2.89 4.67 -18.58
C THR A 108 -3.72 5.95 -18.40
N GLY A 109 -3.33 6.82 -17.48
CA GLY A 109 -4.04 8.07 -17.16
C GLY A 109 -5.24 7.88 -16.24
N GLN A 110 -5.41 6.70 -15.63
CA GLN A 110 -6.45 6.44 -14.62
C GLN A 110 -5.91 6.73 -13.21
N PRO A 111 -6.78 7.06 -12.23
CA PRO A 111 -6.35 7.21 -10.85
C PRO A 111 -5.60 5.96 -10.35
N LEU A 112 -4.43 6.16 -9.74
CA LEU A 112 -3.59 5.07 -9.26
C LEU A 112 -4.28 4.37 -8.08
N ASP A 113 -4.54 3.07 -8.22
CA ASP A 113 -4.94 2.20 -7.13
C ASP A 113 -3.72 1.67 -6.38
N LEU A 114 -3.73 1.79 -5.05
CA LEU A 114 -2.69 1.20 -4.20
C LEU A 114 -2.91 -0.29 -3.93
N ILE A 115 -4.10 -0.81 -4.18
CA ILE A 115 -4.39 -2.23 -4.05
C ILE A 115 -4.21 -2.89 -5.41
N PRO A 116 -3.35 -3.91 -5.56
CA PRO A 116 -3.11 -4.52 -6.84
C PRO A 116 -4.36 -5.23 -7.37
N ILE A 117 -4.60 -5.15 -8.67
CA ILE A 117 -5.66 -5.91 -9.33
C ILE A 117 -5.31 -7.40 -9.42
N GLN A 118 -6.35 -8.24 -9.47
CA GLN A 118 -6.28 -9.70 -9.63
C GLN A 118 -5.52 -10.41 -8.49
N VAL A 119 -5.74 -9.97 -7.24
CA VAL A 119 -5.31 -10.73 -6.06
C VAL A 119 -6.12 -12.04 -6.00
N PRO A 120 -5.47 -13.22 -6.02
CA PRO A 120 -6.15 -14.50 -5.80
C PRO A 120 -6.90 -14.50 -4.47
N ASP A 121 -8.05 -15.17 -4.41
CA ASP A 121 -8.84 -15.28 -3.17
C ASP A 121 -8.11 -16.08 -2.06
N SER A 122 -7.01 -16.77 -2.39
CA SER A 122 -6.15 -17.43 -1.41
C SER A 122 -5.30 -16.45 -0.58
N LEU A 123 -5.15 -15.20 -1.03
CA LEU A 123 -4.43 -14.16 -0.29
C LEU A 123 -5.41 -13.31 0.50
N ALA A 124 -5.03 -12.99 1.74
CA ALA A 124 -5.78 -12.06 2.57
C ALA A 124 -5.83 -10.69 1.89
N LYS A 125 -7.06 -10.16 1.72
CA LYS A 125 -7.30 -8.80 1.23
C LYS A 125 -6.99 -7.79 2.35
N PRO A 126 -6.67 -6.53 2.02
CA PRO A 126 -6.36 -5.53 3.04
C PRO A 126 -7.49 -5.36 4.05
N PHE A 127 -7.11 -5.30 5.33
CA PHE A 127 -7.97 -5.28 6.51
C PHE A 127 -8.80 -6.54 6.76
N ALA A 128 -8.46 -7.67 6.13
CA ALA A 128 -8.93 -8.98 6.60
C ALA A 128 -8.46 -9.22 8.04
N LEU A 129 -9.31 -9.88 8.84
CA LEU A 129 -8.95 -10.29 10.19
C LEU A 129 -8.59 -11.76 10.20
N THR A 130 -7.48 -12.08 10.85
CA THR A 130 -7.02 -13.45 11.06
C THR A 130 -6.83 -13.70 12.56
N THR A 131 -6.98 -14.96 12.94
CA THR A 131 -6.71 -15.45 14.31
C THR A 131 -5.93 -16.75 14.21
N GLU A 132 -5.41 -17.24 15.34
CA GLU A 132 -4.73 -18.54 15.38
C GLU A 132 -5.68 -19.71 15.04
N ASP A 133 -6.99 -19.52 15.18
CA ASP A 133 -8.01 -20.47 14.74
C ASP A 133 -8.36 -20.22 13.26
N GLY A 134 -7.93 -21.15 12.40
CA GLY A 134 -8.19 -21.10 10.96
C GLY A 134 -9.68 -21.20 10.60
N ASN A 135 -10.49 -21.91 11.39
CA ASN A 135 -11.93 -22.02 11.15
C ASN A 135 -12.64 -20.71 11.50
N LEU A 136 -12.26 -20.09 12.62
CA LEU A 136 -12.75 -18.76 12.99
C LEU A 136 -12.38 -17.72 11.93
N THR A 137 -11.14 -17.78 11.42
CA THR A 137 -10.66 -16.92 10.33
C THR A 137 -11.50 -17.10 9.05
N ALA A 138 -11.72 -18.34 8.62
CA ALA A 138 -12.53 -18.63 7.44
C ALA A 138 -13.99 -18.15 7.60
N LYS A 139 -14.57 -18.33 8.80
CA LYS A 139 -15.92 -17.86 9.12
C LYS A 139 -16.02 -16.34 9.03
N MET A 140 -15.07 -15.61 9.61
CA MET A 140 -15.04 -14.14 9.53
C MET A 140 -14.82 -13.61 8.12
N ALA A 141 -14.07 -14.33 7.28
CA ALA A 141 -13.83 -13.96 5.89
C ALA A 141 -15.06 -14.20 5.00
N ALA A 142 -15.83 -15.25 5.26
CA ALA A 142 -17.05 -15.57 4.53
C ALA A 142 -18.28 -14.78 5.03
N ALA A 143 -18.25 -14.27 6.26
CA ALA A 143 -19.35 -13.53 6.87
C ALA A 143 -19.67 -12.23 6.11
N VAL A 144 -20.97 -11.91 6.00
CA VAL A 144 -21.43 -10.61 5.51
C VAL A 144 -21.78 -9.73 6.71
N TYR A 145 -21.06 -8.61 6.82
CA TYR A 145 -21.15 -7.68 7.94
C TYR A 145 -22.26 -6.66 7.71
N GLN A 146 -22.94 -6.28 8.80
CA GLN A 146 -23.82 -5.12 8.81
C GLN A 146 -22.98 -3.85 8.82
N VAL A 147 -23.34 -2.88 7.98
CA VAL A 147 -22.55 -1.66 7.78
C VAL A 147 -23.29 -0.43 8.33
N SER A 148 -22.55 0.54 8.89
CA SER A 148 -23.12 1.78 9.46
C SER A 148 -23.91 2.63 8.47
N THR A 149 -23.65 2.50 7.17
CA THR A 149 -24.38 3.23 6.11
C THR A 149 -25.79 2.69 5.87
N GLY A 150 -26.20 1.64 6.60
CA GLY A 150 -27.48 0.97 6.41
C GLY A 150 -27.57 0.44 4.98
N SER A 151 -28.62 0.81 4.25
CA SER A 151 -28.81 0.39 2.86
C SER A 151 -27.99 1.19 1.83
N SER A 152 -27.33 2.28 2.22
CA SER A 152 -26.53 3.08 1.28
C SER A 152 -25.25 2.34 0.89
N THR A 153 -24.93 2.37 -0.40
CA THR A 153 -23.67 1.86 -0.97
C THR A 153 -22.58 2.91 -1.04
N GLU A 154 -22.85 4.14 -0.57
CA GLU A 154 -21.90 5.25 -0.63
C GLU A 154 -21.86 6.03 0.68
N LEU A 155 -20.65 6.45 1.06
CA LEU A 155 -20.33 7.38 2.13
C LEU A 155 -19.46 8.51 1.57
N SER A 156 -20.10 9.62 1.19
CA SER A 156 -19.41 10.80 0.64
C SER A 156 -19.01 11.75 1.78
N LEU A 157 -17.71 11.88 2.02
CA LEU A 157 -17.14 12.68 3.11
C LEU A 157 -16.56 14.02 2.62
N GLY A 158 -16.06 14.07 1.38
CA GLY A 158 -15.33 15.24 0.86
C GLY A 158 -14.11 15.57 1.72
N SER A 159 -14.14 16.72 2.40
CA SER A 159 -13.13 17.16 3.38
C SER A 159 -13.47 16.84 4.84
N ASN A 160 -14.66 16.33 5.13
CA ASN A 160 -15.13 16.09 6.49
C ASN A 160 -14.66 14.74 7.03
N SER A 161 -14.47 14.63 8.35
CA SER A 161 -14.21 13.34 8.99
C SER A 161 -15.45 12.45 8.97
N GLY A 162 -15.25 11.14 8.94
CA GLY A 162 -16.35 10.17 8.91
C GLY A 162 -15.93 8.79 9.38
N VAL A 163 -16.92 7.96 9.71
CA VAL A 163 -16.71 6.62 10.25
C VAL A 163 -17.53 5.60 9.46
N LEU A 164 -16.87 4.54 9.02
CA LEU A 164 -17.48 3.36 8.43
C LEU A 164 -17.28 2.18 9.38
N SER A 165 -18.35 1.63 9.93
CA SER A 165 -18.27 0.46 10.82
C SER A 165 -18.92 -0.76 10.20
N PHE A 166 -18.35 -1.93 10.52
CA PHE A 166 -18.80 -3.24 10.12
C PHE A 166 -18.98 -4.11 11.36
N ASP A 167 -20.19 -4.62 11.54
CA ASP A 167 -20.59 -5.42 12.68
C ASP A 167 -21.08 -6.79 12.21
N TYR A 168 -20.52 -7.85 12.78
CA TYR A 168 -20.98 -9.21 12.54
C TYR A 168 -21.23 -9.90 13.88
N ARG A 169 -22.38 -10.56 13.98
CA ARG A 169 -22.77 -11.32 15.15
C ARG A 169 -23.31 -12.66 14.69
N ASP A 170 -22.79 -13.72 15.29
CA ASP A 170 -23.33 -15.06 15.12
C ASP A 170 -23.79 -15.63 16.46
N ALA A 171 -25.08 -15.93 16.54
CA ALA A 171 -25.70 -16.46 17.74
C ALA A 171 -25.28 -17.91 18.03
N GLU A 172 -24.95 -18.70 17.00
CA GLU A 172 -24.61 -20.11 17.17
C GLU A 172 -23.24 -20.31 17.80
N SER A 173 -22.21 -19.60 17.31
CA SER A 173 -20.88 -19.64 17.92
C SER A 173 -20.65 -18.59 19.01
N GLY A 174 -21.61 -17.68 19.23
CA GLY A 174 -21.44 -16.52 20.12
C GLY A 174 -20.36 -15.54 19.64
N LEU A 175 -20.06 -15.53 18.32
CA LEU A 175 -19.00 -14.70 17.74
C LEU A 175 -19.52 -13.27 17.53
N ASN A 176 -18.81 -12.29 18.06
CA ASN A 176 -19.03 -10.88 17.78
C ASN A 176 -17.75 -10.29 17.20
N VAL A 177 -17.86 -9.67 16.03
CA VAL A 177 -16.77 -8.97 15.36
C VAL A 177 -17.22 -7.55 15.09
N HIS A 178 -16.41 -6.59 15.51
CA HIS A 178 -16.60 -5.18 15.21
C HIS A 178 -15.35 -4.64 14.55
N LYS A 179 -15.50 -4.01 13.37
CA LYS A 179 -14.46 -3.21 12.72
C LYS A 179 -14.95 -1.79 12.54
N ARG A 180 -14.07 -0.83 12.75
CA ARG A 180 -14.35 0.59 12.56
C ARG A 180 -13.20 1.23 11.80
N PHE A 181 -13.56 1.94 10.73
CA PHE A 181 -12.66 2.69 9.87
C PHE A 181 -13.00 4.17 10.00
N GLU A 182 -12.10 4.96 10.56
CA GLU A 182 -12.28 6.40 10.73
C GLU A 182 -11.34 7.19 9.81
N PHE A 183 -11.96 8.07 9.02
CA PHE A 183 -11.32 8.90 8.02
C PHE A 183 -11.18 10.33 8.53
N GLN A 184 -10.01 10.94 8.27
CA GLN A 184 -9.72 12.34 8.63
C GLN A 184 -9.15 13.11 7.43
N PRO A 185 -9.97 13.37 6.38
CA PRO A 185 -9.50 13.93 5.11
C PRO A 185 -8.79 15.28 5.26
N LYS A 186 -9.24 16.12 6.20
CA LYS A 186 -8.64 17.41 6.50
C LYS A 186 -7.34 17.23 7.28
N GLY A 187 -6.23 17.52 6.63
CA GLY A 187 -4.88 17.49 7.22
C GLY A 187 -4.17 16.15 7.08
N GLN A 188 -4.89 15.02 7.21
CA GLN A 188 -4.33 13.67 7.10
C GLN A 188 -5.11 12.80 6.08
N PRO A 189 -5.15 13.19 4.79
CA PRO A 189 -6.04 12.61 3.78
C PRO A 189 -5.83 11.12 3.46
N TYR A 190 -4.71 10.56 3.91
CA TYR A 190 -4.31 9.19 3.63
C TYR A 190 -4.16 8.36 4.91
N LEU A 191 -4.56 8.90 6.07
CA LEU A 191 -4.57 8.19 7.34
C LEU A 191 -5.96 7.60 7.60
N LEU A 192 -5.98 6.34 8.00
CA LEU A 192 -7.17 5.58 8.35
C LEU A 192 -7.00 5.01 9.76
N ASN A 193 -7.79 5.45 10.72
CA ASN A 193 -7.80 4.84 12.05
C ASN A 193 -8.63 3.56 11.99
N VAL A 194 -8.03 2.43 12.37
CA VAL A 194 -8.68 1.12 12.32
C VAL A 194 -8.78 0.56 13.73
N ASP A 195 -10.01 0.39 14.19
CA ASP A 195 -10.33 -0.36 15.40
C ASP A 195 -10.95 -1.70 15.02
N ALA A 196 -10.50 -2.77 15.65
CA ALA A 196 -11.05 -4.10 15.43
C ALA A 196 -11.11 -4.89 16.75
N THR A 197 -12.24 -5.55 16.97
CA THR A 197 -12.46 -6.43 18.11
C THR A 197 -13.06 -7.75 17.66
N ILE A 198 -12.59 -8.83 18.27
CA ILE A 198 -13.12 -10.18 18.09
C ILE A 198 -13.44 -10.71 19.48
N ASP A 199 -14.68 -11.10 19.68
CA ASP A 199 -15.19 -11.68 20.92
C ASP A 199 -15.89 -12.99 20.59
N VAL A 200 -15.64 -14.03 21.39
CA VAL A 200 -16.32 -15.31 21.27
C VAL A 200 -16.91 -15.66 22.62
N ALA A 201 -18.24 -15.65 22.69
CA ALA A 201 -19.02 -15.92 23.90
C ALA A 201 -18.60 -15.05 25.11
N GLY A 202 -18.29 -13.77 24.89
CA GLY A 202 -17.87 -12.83 25.93
C GLY A 202 -16.38 -12.89 26.29
N VAL A 203 -15.59 -13.69 25.56
CA VAL A 203 -14.12 -13.74 25.70
C VAL A 203 -13.46 -13.06 24.51
N ALA A 204 -12.81 -11.93 24.78
CA ALA A 204 -12.00 -11.22 23.79
C ALA A 204 -10.86 -12.09 23.26
N LYS A 205 -10.65 -12.06 21.94
CA LYS A 205 -9.59 -12.80 21.24
C LYS A 205 -8.52 -11.85 20.70
N PRO A 206 -7.27 -12.31 20.52
CA PRO A 206 -6.25 -11.58 19.78
C PRO A 206 -6.72 -11.26 18.36
N VAL A 207 -6.31 -10.10 17.86
CA VAL A 207 -6.71 -9.60 16.53
C VAL A 207 -5.48 -9.42 15.67
N THR A 208 -5.43 -10.08 14.53
CA THR A 208 -4.43 -9.84 13.49
C THR A 208 -5.09 -9.16 12.31
N ILE A 209 -4.58 -7.98 11.93
CA ILE A 209 -5.04 -7.24 10.76
C ILE A 209 -4.06 -7.49 9.61
N GLU A 210 -4.55 -8.09 8.52
CA GLU A 210 -3.77 -8.37 7.31
C GLU A 210 -3.78 -7.18 6.37
N LEU A 211 -2.61 -6.73 5.92
CA LEU A 211 -2.42 -5.72 4.90
C LEU A 211 -1.66 -6.33 3.73
N GLY A 212 -2.33 -6.56 2.61
CA GLY A 212 -1.64 -7.05 1.44
C GLY A 212 -2.53 -7.37 0.25
N PRO A 213 -1.93 -7.56 -0.93
CA PRO A 213 -0.52 -7.33 -1.26
C PRO A 213 -0.17 -5.82 -1.35
N SER A 214 1.11 -5.47 -1.21
CA SER A 214 1.63 -4.09 -1.04
C SER A 214 1.25 -3.07 -2.11
N VAL A 215 1.49 -1.81 -1.74
CA VAL A 215 1.37 -0.61 -2.56
C VAL A 215 2.37 -0.60 -3.73
N GLY A 216 1.91 -0.14 -4.89
CA GLY A 216 2.72 0.02 -6.10
C GLY A 216 2.32 -0.96 -7.19
N LEU A 217 2.94 -0.86 -8.35
CA LEU A 217 2.57 -1.68 -9.51
C LEU A 217 3.20 -3.10 -9.49
N GLY A 218 4.17 -3.33 -8.61
CA GLY A 218 4.88 -4.61 -8.46
C GLY A 218 5.74 -5.00 -9.67
N TYR A 219 5.90 -4.11 -10.66
CA TYR A 219 6.75 -4.37 -11.82
C TYR A 219 8.22 -4.23 -11.41
N ASN A 220 8.91 -5.38 -11.34
CA ASN A 220 10.36 -5.40 -11.38
C ASN A 220 10.77 -5.53 -12.85
N GLU A 221 11.28 -4.44 -13.44
CA GLU A 221 11.98 -4.55 -14.73
C GLU A 221 13.28 -5.32 -14.49
N ALA A 222 13.25 -6.62 -14.77
CA ALA A 222 14.44 -7.47 -14.75
C ALA A 222 15.51 -6.84 -15.66
N GLY A 223 16.63 -6.39 -15.06
CA GLY A 223 17.76 -5.78 -15.76
C GLY A 223 17.85 -4.25 -15.67
N SER A 224 16.85 -3.55 -15.11
CA SER A 224 16.98 -2.12 -14.84
C SER A 224 17.82 -1.90 -13.58
N ARG A 225 18.97 -1.24 -13.74
CA ARG A 225 19.82 -0.77 -12.62
C ARG A 225 19.10 0.29 -11.76
N PHE A 226 17.91 0.70 -12.17
CA PHE A 226 17.07 1.74 -11.56
C PHE A 226 15.74 1.19 -11.02
N GLY A 227 15.56 -0.13 -10.92
CA GLY A 227 14.39 -0.69 -10.26
C GLY A 227 14.39 -0.31 -8.78
N TYR A 228 13.31 0.31 -8.31
CA TYR A 228 13.06 0.55 -6.89
C TYR A 228 12.09 -0.53 -6.39
N PRO A 229 12.57 -1.71 -5.97
CA PRO A 229 11.70 -2.78 -5.52
C PRO A 229 10.92 -2.34 -4.28
N ASN A 230 9.80 -3.01 -4.01
CA ASN A 230 9.08 -2.88 -2.76
C ASN A 230 10.03 -3.13 -1.57
N GLN A 231 10.03 -2.21 -0.60
CA GLN A 231 10.88 -2.26 0.58
C GLN A 231 10.04 -2.39 1.83
N ILE A 232 10.54 -3.17 2.77
CA ILE A 232 10.04 -3.20 4.14
C ILE A 232 10.65 -2.00 4.86
N VAL A 233 9.85 -1.34 5.69
CA VAL A 233 10.34 -0.26 6.55
C VAL A 233 9.61 -0.27 7.88
N HIS A 234 10.36 -0.29 8.98
CA HIS A 234 9.80 -0.19 10.32
C HIS A 234 10.66 0.69 11.23
N SER A 235 10.05 1.31 12.23
CA SER A 235 10.73 2.03 13.30
C SER A 235 10.54 1.30 14.63
N LYS A 236 11.66 0.93 15.26
CA LYS A 236 11.71 0.28 16.58
C LYS A 236 12.85 0.90 17.40
N GLY A 237 12.54 1.38 18.61
CA GLY A 237 13.54 1.99 19.50
C GLY A 237 14.26 3.21 18.91
N GLY A 238 13.56 4.05 18.13
CA GLY A 238 14.11 5.25 17.48
C GLY A 238 15.01 4.99 16.26
N LYS A 239 15.16 3.73 15.85
CA LYS A 239 15.88 3.32 14.63
C LYS A 239 14.90 2.89 13.56
N VAL A 240 15.19 3.28 12.32
CA VAL A 240 14.42 2.87 11.14
C VAL A 240 15.22 1.83 10.39
N ASP A 241 14.70 0.60 10.34
CA ASP A 241 15.32 -0.51 9.63
C ASP A 241 14.59 -0.80 8.31
N ARG A 242 15.32 -1.37 7.35
CA ARG A 242 14.83 -1.75 6.02
C ARG A 242 15.30 -3.17 5.67
N PRO A 243 14.71 -4.22 6.27
CA PRO A 243 15.10 -5.59 5.98
C PRO A 243 14.80 -5.96 4.53
N LYS A 244 15.59 -6.86 3.93
CA LYS A 244 15.39 -7.29 2.54
C LYS A 244 14.31 -8.39 2.49
N PRO A 245 13.40 -8.37 1.49
CA PRO A 245 12.36 -9.40 1.38
C PRO A 245 12.90 -10.81 1.09
N ALA A 246 14.08 -10.91 0.45
CA ALA A 246 14.74 -12.15 0.08
C ALA A 246 15.36 -12.92 1.26
N ASP A 247 15.41 -12.29 2.44
CA ASP A 247 15.74 -12.98 3.69
C ASP A 247 14.52 -13.85 4.05
N ALA A 248 14.50 -15.06 3.49
CA ALA A 248 13.36 -15.98 3.37
C ALA A 248 12.44 -15.99 4.60
N ALA A 249 11.23 -15.44 4.45
CA ALA A 249 10.18 -15.41 5.48
C ALA A 249 10.65 -14.84 6.82
N LEU A 250 10.85 -13.50 6.87
CA LEU A 250 11.08 -12.77 8.12
C LEU A 250 10.12 -13.28 9.20
N ALA A 251 10.68 -13.91 10.23
CA ALA A 251 9.91 -14.35 11.38
C ALA A 251 9.14 -13.14 11.94
N PRO A 252 7.92 -13.35 12.48
CA PRO A 252 7.17 -12.28 13.10
C PRO A 252 8.04 -11.54 14.12
N ILE A 253 8.09 -10.22 13.99
CA ILE A 253 8.92 -9.34 14.80
C ILE A 253 8.02 -8.72 15.86
N ASP A 254 8.37 -8.90 17.13
CA ASP A 254 7.68 -8.24 18.23
C ASP A 254 8.15 -6.78 18.38
N GLY A 255 7.22 -5.89 18.74
CA GLY A 255 7.45 -4.47 18.99
C GLY A 255 8.28 -4.17 20.24
N PRO A 256 8.28 -2.91 20.72
CA PRO A 256 7.39 -1.82 20.35
C PRO A 256 7.75 -1.16 19.01
N PHE A 257 6.77 -0.99 18.12
CA PHE A 257 6.94 -0.29 16.84
C PHE A 257 6.35 1.11 16.92
N ARG A 258 7.04 2.11 16.38
CA ARG A 258 6.41 3.42 16.14
C ARG A 258 5.57 3.37 14.86
N PHE A 259 6.16 2.80 13.80
CA PHE A 259 5.47 2.44 12.57
C PHE A 259 6.10 1.17 11.97
N ALA A 260 5.34 0.44 11.18
CA ALA A 260 5.80 -0.75 10.45
C ALA A 260 4.99 -0.91 9.17
N GLY A 261 5.66 -1.13 8.04
CA GLY A 261 4.97 -1.18 6.76
C GLY A 261 5.85 -1.55 5.58
N VAL A 262 5.29 -1.31 4.41
CA VAL A 262 5.87 -1.62 3.10
C VAL A 262 5.66 -0.42 2.17
N GLY A 263 6.62 -0.15 1.31
CA GLY A 263 6.45 0.90 0.30
C GLY A 263 7.47 0.79 -0.82
N ASP A 264 7.14 1.44 -1.94
CA ASP A 264 8.03 1.60 -3.08
C ASP A 264 8.73 2.97 -3.02
N HIS A 265 9.21 3.47 -4.16
CA HIS A 265 9.85 4.79 -4.22
C HIS A 265 8.88 5.94 -3.89
N TYR A 266 7.61 5.84 -4.26
CA TYR A 266 6.65 6.94 -4.26
C TYR A 266 5.55 6.82 -3.21
N PHE A 267 5.21 5.60 -2.76
CA PHE A 267 4.05 5.32 -1.94
C PHE A 267 4.37 4.38 -0.78
N LEU A 268 3.56 4.47 0.27
CA LEU A 268 3.72 3.77 1.53
C LEU A 268 2.38 3.22 2.02
N SER A 269 2.38 1.97 2.46
CA SER A 269 1.38 1.44 3.40
C SER A 269 2.08 1.12 4.71
N ALA A 270 1.67 1.76 5.79
CA ALA A 270 2.27 1.52 7.10
C ALA A 270 1.24 1.58 8.22
N ALA A 271 1.35 0.64 9.16
CA ALA A 271 0.70 0.70 10.45
C ALA A 271 1.47 1.63 11.40
N LEU A 272 0.76 2.39 12.23
CA LEU A 272 1.33 3.32 13.20
C LEU A 272 0.86 2.99 14.62
N PRO A 273 1.27 1.85 15.20
CA PRO A 273 0.82 1.41 16.52
C PRO A 273 1.27 2.33 17.67
N GLY A 274 2.15 3.32 17.42
CA GLY A 274 2.48 4.36 18.40
C GLY A 274 3.23 3.84 19.62
N GLU A 275 4.20 2.95 19.39
CA GLU A 275 5.02 2.26 20.40
C GLU A 275 4.27 1.23 21.26
N LYS A 276 3.03 0.87 20.88
CA LYS A 276 2.36 -0.32 21.42
C LYS A 276 3.13 -1.59 21.04
N ASN A 277 3.09 -2.57 21.94
CA ASN A 277 3.60 -3.92 21.66
C ASN A 277 2.64 -4.64 20.73
N VAL A 278 2.93 -4.57 19.44
CA VAL A 278 2.29 -5.37 18.39
C VAL A 278 3.33 -6.28 17.77
N LYS A 279 2.87 -7.38 17.19
CA LYS A 279 3.71 -8.30 16.41
C LYS A 279 3.45 -8.05 14.93
N VAL A 280 4.52 -7.89 14.15
CA VAL A 280 4.44 -7.61 12.71
C VAL A 280 5.11 -8.74 11.95
N ALA A 281 4.39 -9.32 10.98
CA ALA A 281 4.94 -10.33 10.07
C ALA A 281 4.96 -9.78 8.63
N TYR A 282 5.97 -10.15 7.86
CA TYR A 282 6.12 -9.74 6.45
C TYR A 282 6.22 -10.98 5.56
N HIS A 283 5.46 -10.98 4.47
CA HIS A 283 5.36 -12.11 3.55
C HIS A 283 5.54 -11.64 2.12
N PRO A 284 6.61 -12.07 1.42
CA PRO A 284 6.74 -11.85 -0.01
C PRO A 284 5.59 -12.52 -0.77
N VAL A 285 4.99 -11.78 -1.70
CA VAL A 285 3.87 -12.25 -2.52
C VAL A 285 4.24 -12.08 -3.99
N GLN A 286 4.08 -13.14 -4.78
CA GLN A 286 4.26 -13.06 -6.23
C GLN A 286 2.91 -13.18 -6.93
N LEU A 287 2.57 -12.20 -7.75
CA LEU A 287 1.37 -12.22 -8.57
C LEU A 287 1.72 -12.36 -10.05
N PRO A 288 0.88 -13.02 -10.87
CA PRO A 288 1.06 -12.98 -12.31
C PRO A 288 0.90 -11.55 -12.84
N LEU A 289 1.43 -11.33 -14.04
CA LEU A 289 1.11 -10.12 -14.81
C LEU A 289 -0.38 -10.16 -15.22
N PRO A 290 -1.04 -8.99 -15.31
CA PRO A 290 -2.46 -8.94 -15.64
C PRO A 290 -2.77 -9.27 -17.10
N TRP A 291 -1.74 -9.46 -17.93
CA TRP A 291 -1.83 -9.97 -19.30
C TRP A 291 -1.09 -11.29 -19.41
N ASN A 292 -1.41 -12.07 -20.45
CA ASN A 292 -0.68 -13.29 -20.77
C ASN A 292 0.74 -12.94 -21.24
N ASP A 293 1.74 -13.21 -20.41
CA ASP A 293 3.15 -12.96 -20.70
C ASP A 293 3.84 -14.27 -21.11
N PRO A 294 4.37 -14.40 -22.35
CA PRO A 294 5.04 -15.63 -22.81
C PRO A 294 6.23 -16.06 -21.95
N GLN A 295 6.84 -15.13 -21.22
CA GLN A 295 7.97 -15.36 -20.33
C GLN A 295 7.56 -15.69 -18.88
N ASN A 296 6.24 -15.73 -18.59
CA ASN A 296 5.68 -15.98 -17.26
C ASN A 296 6.31 -15.09 -16.17
N ARG A 297 6.62 -13.82 -16.51
CA ARG A 297 7.12 -12.88 -15.53
C ARG A 297 6.05 -12.63 -14.47
N LYS A 298 6.52 -12.40 -13.24
CA LYS A 298 5.67 -12.12 -12.08
C LYS A 298 5.95 -10.73 -11.55
N ARG A 299 4.98 -10.22 -10.82
CA ARG A 299 5.08 -9.00 -10.02
C ARG A 299 5.38 -9.38 -8.59
N ASP A 300 6.35 -8.71 -7.97
CA ASP A 300 6.73 -8.97 -6.60
C ASP A 300 6.14 -7.90 -5.67
N PHE A 301 5.43 -8.37 -4.65
CA PHE A 301 4.76 -7.59 -3.62
C PHE A 301 5.17 -8.08 -2.24
N ILE A 302 4.77 -7.32 -1.21
CA ILE A 302 4.98 -7.71 0.19
C ILE A 302 3.66 -7.52 0.93
N ALA A 303 3.09 -8.58 1.47
CA ALA A 303 2.02 -8.47 2.45
C ALA A 303 2.64 -8.32 3.85
N TYR A 304 1.93 -7.66 4.76
CA TYR A 304 2.31 -7.60 6.15
C TYR A 304 1.08 -7.69 7.05
N SER A 305 1.26 -8.20 8.26
CA SER A 305 0.19 -8.30 9.23
C SER A 305 0.57 -7.63 10.53
N VAL A 306 -0.43 -7.12 11.26
CA VAL A 306 -0.26 -6.48 12.56
C VAL A 306 -1.13 -7.20 13.57
N ALA A 307 -0.50 -7.99 14.43
CA ALA A 307 -1.14 -8.75 15.49
C ALA A 307 -1.11 -7.99 16.81
N SER A 308 -2.29 -7.81 17.40
CA SER A 308 -2.52 -7.24 18.73
C SER A 308 -3.02 -8.33 19.67
N PRO A 309 -2.56 -8.37 20.95
CA PRO A 309 -2.93 -9.41 21.90
C PRO A 309 -4.41 -9.38 22.34
N GLY A 310 -5.16 -8.37 21.93
CA GLY A 310 -6.60 -8.23 22.15
C GLY A 310 -7.18 -7.30 21.09
N ALA A 311 -8.09 -6.41 21.49
CA ALA A 311 -8.62 -5.36 20.61
C ALA A 311 -7.47 -4.58 19.92
N ALA A 312 -7.55 -4.47 18.60
CA ALA A 312 -6.63 -3.68 17.82
C ALA A 312 -7.18 -2.25 17.68
N SER A 313 -6.32 -1.26 17.90
CA SER A 313 -6.60 0.15 17.61
C SER A 313 -5.30 0.76 17.07
N VAL A 314 -5.22 0.75 15.74
CA VAL A 314 -3.99 1.02 14.98
C VAL A 314 -4.35 1.92 13.78
N PRO A 315 -3.77 3.12 13.69
CA PRO A 315 -3.80 3.93 12.47
C PRO A 315 -2.99 3.28 11.35
N PHE A 316 -3.48 3.38 10.11
CA PHE A 316 -2.80 2.95 8.90
C PHE A 316 -2.69 4.12 7.93
N PHE A 317 -1.48 4.38 7.46
CA PHE A 317 -1.22 5.31 6.37
C PHE A 317 -1.20 4.55 5.04
N LEU A 318 -1.98 4.97 4.05
CA LEU A 318 -1.97 4.42 2.69
C LEU A 318 -1.92 5.56 1.66
N GLY A 319 -0.72 5.94 1.24
CA GLY A 319 -0.59 7.12 0.41
C GLY A 319 0.81 7.45 -0.09
N PRO A 320 0.98 8.63 -0.70
CA PRO A 320 2.25 9.07 -1.27
C PRO A 320 3.25 9.47 -0.19
N LYS A 321 4.54 9.19 -0.44
CA LYS A 321 5.69 9.58 0.39
C LYS A 321 6.05 11.06 0.22
N LEU A 322 5.09 11.95 0.44
CA LEU A 322 5.33 13.38 0.45
C LEU A 322 5.77 13.83 1.84
N PHE A 323 6.82 14.66 1.90
CA PHE A 323 7.42 15.11 3.16
C PHE A 323 6.40 15.71 4.14
N ASP A 324 5.57 16.66 3.71
CA ASP A 324 4.61 17.33 4.61
C ASP A 324 3.47 16.39 5.01
N THR A 325 3.00 15.56 4.07
CA THR A 325 1.93 14.59 4.30
C THR A 325 2.35 13.57 5.36
N LEU A 326 3.56 13.02 5.26
CA LEU A 326 4.08 12.09 6.26
C LEU A 326 4.31 12.79 7.60
N ARG A 327 4.90 14.00 7.59
CA ARG A 327 5.17 14.78 8.80
C ARG A 327 3.90 15.17 9.56
N ALA A 328 2.80 15.43 8.85
CA ALA A 328 1.50 15.75 9.45
C ALA A 328 0.88 14.55 10.18
N VAL A 329 1.27 13.33 9.82
CA VAL A 329 0.86 12.09 10.49
C VAL A 329 1.80 11.79 11.66
N ASP A 330 3.11 11.65 11.39
CA ASP A 330 4.12 11.44 12.42
C ASP A 330 5.50 11.93 11.91
N VAL A 331 6.26 12.62 12.77
CA VAL A 331 7.56 13.20 12.41
C VAL A 331 8.58 12.13 12.01
N GLU A 332 8.58 10.97 12.65
CA GLU A 332 9.47 9.86 12.29
C GLU A 332 9.05 9.17 11.00
N LEU A 333 7.77 9.23 10.60
CA LEU A 333 7.30 8.62 9.35
C LEU A 333 7.99 9.22 8.13
N VAL A 334 8.45 10.48 8.21
CA VAL A 334 9.26 11.14 7.17
C VAL A 334 10.54 10.35 6.87
N ARG A 335 11.10 9.64 7.85
CA ARG A 335 12.31 8.82 7.69
C ARG A 335 12.08 7.57 6.84
N THR A 336 10.85 7.29 6.41
CA THR A 336 10.56 6.29 5.37
C THR A 336 11.03 6.74 3.98
N ILE A 337 11.16 8.06 3.76
CA ILE A 337 11.86 8.61 2.59
C ILE A 337 13.35 8.44 2.83
N ASP A 338 14.02 7.64 1.99
CA ASP A 338 15.46 7.44 2.07
C ASP A 338 16.20 8.57 1.33
N PHE A 339 16.63 9.58 2.08
CA PHE A 339 17.46 10.67 1.58
C PHE A 339 18.97 10.32 1.54
N GLY A 340 19.35 9.09 1.90
CA GLY A 340 20.73 8.63 1.96
C GLY A 340 21.56 9.35 3.03
N MET A 341 22.89 9.19 2.94
CA MET A 341 23.84 9.77 3.91
C MET A 341 23.84 11.31 3.94
N PHE A 342 23.38 11.95 2.87
CA PHE A 342 23.33 13.42 2.74
C PHE A 342 21.97 14.00 3.13
N ALA A 343 21.15 13.26 3.88
CA ALA A 343 19.84 13.73 4.36
C ALA A 343 19.90 15.11 5.04
N PHE A 344 20.97 15.38 5.81
CA PHE A 344 21.19 16.67 6.47
C PHE A 344 21.29 17.86 5.50
N LEU A 345 21.69 17.62 4.25
CA LEU A 345 21.80 18.63 3.19
C LEU A 345 20.55 18.64 2.31
N VAL A 346 20.04 17.46 1.98
CA VAL A 346 18.89 17.29 1.07
C VAL A 346 17.59 17.82 1.69
N VAL A 347 17.35 17.58 2.98
CA VAL A 347 16.11 18.03 3.64
C VAL A 347 16.00 19.57 3.67
N PRO A 348 17.02 20.34 4.08
CA PRO A 348 16.98 21.81 3.97
C PRO A 348 16.83 22.31 2.53
N LEU A 349 17.49 21.66 1.57
CA LEU A 349 17.39 22.03 0.16
C LEU A 349 15.97 21.82 -0.39
N LEU A 350 15.34 20.69 -0.03
CA LEU A 350 13.95 20.41 -0.38
C LEU A 350 13.00 21.45 0.24
N GLN A 351 13.23 21.82 1.50
CA GLN A 351 12.42 22.84 2.16
C GLN A 351 12.58 24.21 1.49
N ALA A 352 13.80 24.59 1.10
CA ALA A 352 14.07 25.80 0.35
C ALA A 352 13.39 25.77 -1.03
N LEU A 353 13.46 24.65 -1.74
CA LEU A 353 12.78 24.47 -3.03
C LEU A 353 11.27 24.66 -2.90
N LYS A 354 10.67 24.05 -1.88
CA LYS A 354 9.23 24.16 -1.61
C LYS A 354 8.81 25.56 -1.21
N TRP A 355 9.65 26.25 -0.43
CA TRP A 355 9.43 27.65 -0.07
C TRP A 355 9.41 28.53 -1.33
N VAL A 356 10.40 28.39 -2.22
CA VAL A 356 10.41 29.08 -3.53
C VAL A 356 9.19 28.71 -4.37
N ASN A 357 8.85 27.43 -4.42
CA ASN A 357 7.70 26.94 -5.18
C ASN A 357 6.36 27.50 -4.68
N GLY A 358 6.24 27.78 -3.38
CA GLY A 358 5.06 28.45 -2.80
C GLY A 358 4.75 29.81 -3.43
N PHE A 359 5.75 30.52 -3.96
CA PHE A 359 5.55 31.80 -4.65
C PHE A 359 5.35 31.65 -6.16
N ILE A 360 6.03 30.68 -6.78
CA ILE A 360 6.08 30.53 -8.25
C ILE A 360 4.98 29.60 -8.78
N GLY A 361 4.62 28.56 -8.02
CA GLY A 361 3.66 27.53 -8.42
C GLY A 361 4.17 26.53 -9.47
N ASN A 362 5.41 26.67 -9.98
CA ASN A 362 6.00 25.78 -10.98
C ASN A 362 7.37 25.27 -10.55
N TYR A 363 7.54 23.95 -10.45
CA TYR A 363 8.77 23.33 -9.96
C TYR A 363 9.98 23.60 -10.86
N GLY A 364 9.83 23.68 -12.18
CA GLY A 364 10.95 23.95 -13.09
C GLY A 364 11.56 25.33 -12.84
N TRP A 365 10.72 26.36 -12.78
CA TRP A 365 11.16 27.72 -12.44
C TRP A 365 11.67 27.81 -11.00
N SER A 366 11.09 27.05 -10.08
CA SER A 366 11.55 27.00 -8.68
C SER A 366 12.97 26.45 -8.56
N ILE A 367 13.32 25.43 -9.35
CA ILE A 367 14.69 24.89 -9.40
C ILE A 367 15.66 25.93 -9.96
N ILE A 368 15.28 26.66 -11.02
CA ILE A 368 16.12 27.72 -11.60
C ILE A 368 16.40 28.80 -10.55
N VAL A 369 15.35 29.30 -9.89
CA VAL A 369 15.48 30.34 -8.85
C VAL A 369 16.29 29.84 -7.65
N LEU A 370 16.06 28.61 -7.20
CA LEU A 370 16.85 28.00 -6.12
C LEU A 370 18.33 27.88 -6.50
N THR A 371 18.63 27.48 -7.73
CA THR A 371 20.00 27.37 -8.25
C THR A 371 20.69 28.73 -8.26
N ILE A 372 19.99 29.80 -8.64
CA ILE A 372 20.51 31.18 -8.57
C ILE A 372 20.77 31.57 -7.11
N LEU A 373 19.83 31.31 -6.21
CA LEU A 373 19.96 31.65 -4.78
C LEU A 373 21.18 30.95 -4.15
N ILE A 374 21.34 29.65 -4.41
CA ILE A 374 22.51 28.88 -3.94
C ILE A 374 23.80 29.48 -4.50
N ASN A 375 23.83 29.83 -5.79
CA ASN A 375 25.00 30.47 -6.40
C ASN A 375 25.35 31.81 -5.75
N VAL A 376 24.35 32.63 -5.40
CA VAL A 376 24.56 33.91 -4.69
C VAL A 376 25.11 33.67 -3.28
N VAL A 377 24.56 32.71 -2.54
CA VAL A 377 25.03 32.37 -1.19
C VAL A 377 26.46 31.82 -1.20
N LEU A 378 26.79 31.00 -2.20
CA LEU A 378 28.13 30.42 -2.36
C LEU A 378 29.12 31.36 -3.06
N PHE A 379 28.68 32.51 -3.57
CA PHE A 379 29.54 33.45 -4.29
C PHE A 379 30.79 33.89 -3.50
N PRO A 380 30.71 34.25 -2.21
CA PRO A 380 31.90 34.65 -1.44
C PRO A 380 32.92 33.51 -1.30
N LEU A 381 32.44 32.28 -1.14
CA LEU A 381 33.28 31.09 -1.06
C LEU A 381 33.95 30.80 -2.41
N ARG A 382 33.21 30.92 -3.52
CA ARG A 382 33.74 30.74 -4.87
C ARG A 382 34.79 31.80 -5.21
N HIS A 383 34.54 33.06 -4.84
CA HIS A 383 35.49 34.15 -5.04
C HIS A 383 36.80 33.92 -4.28
N ARG A 384 36.74 33.51 -3.00
CA ARG A 384 37.93 33.16 -2.20
C ARG A 384 38.69 31.91 -2.65
N SER A 385 38.10 31.07 -3.49
CA SER A 385 38.80 29.91 -4.07
C SER A 385 39.54 30.26 -5.35
N MET A 386 39.18 31.37 -6.01
CA MET A 386 39.76 31.83 -7.28
C MET A 386 40.83 32.90 -7.09
N VAL A 387 40.68 33.72 -6.04
CA VAL A 387 41.64 34.76 -5.61
C VAL A 387 42.32 34.29 -4.35
#